data_AF-A0A7V3HWU5-F1
#
_entry.id   AF-A0A7V3HWU5-F1
#
_cell.length_a   1.000
_cell.length_b   1.000
_cell.length_c   1.000
_cell.angle_alpha   90.00
_cell.angle_beta   90.00
_cell.angle_gamma   90.00
#
_symmetry.space_group_name_H-M   'P 1'
#
loop_
_entity.id
_entity.type
_entity.pdbx_description
1 polymer ?
#
loop_
_entity_poly.entity_id
_entity_poly.type
_entity_poly.pdbx_seq_one_letter_code
_entity_poly.pdbx_strand_id
1 'polypeptide(L)'
;PVAKVIASAAANAQNNAGLDPSTLVVATVYADEGPTAKRIRPRAQGRAFRIRKRTSHITVVVESRPVRDERSAKSARARRAEASKAAAKAAPAKKAPAKAEPAKTGPAETTSETSAPKGGSD
;
A
#
# COMPACT_ATOMS: atom_id res chain seq x y z
N PRO A 1 -17.73 -14.52 10.29
CA PRO A 1 -18.28 -13.14 10.25
C PRO A 1 -17.94 -12.39 8.96
N VAL A 2 -16.66 -12.25 8.62
CA VAL A 2 -16.19 -11.51 7.43
C VAL A 2 -16.80 -12.03 6.13
N ALA A 3 -16.76 -13.34 5.88
CA ALA A 3 -17.35 -13.94 4.68
C ALA A 3 -18.85 -13.60 4.50
N LYS A 4 -19.62 -13.55 5.61
CA LYS A 4 -21.03 -13.17 5.57
C LYS A 4 -21.22 -11.71 5.18
N VAL A 5 -20.36 -10.81 5.66
CA VAL A 5 -20.40 -9.38 5.31
C VAL A 5 -20.07 -9.19 3.82
N ILE A 6 -19.08 -9.93 3.29
CA ILE A 6 -18.74 -9.87 1.86
C ILE A 6 -19.89 -10.39 1.00
N ALA A 7 -20.48 -11.54 1.36
CA ALA A 7 -21.64 -12.08 0.66
C ALA A 7 -22.84 -11.11 0.69
N SER A 8 -23.08 -10.47 1.84
CA SER A 8 -24.11 -9.44 1.97
C SER A 8 -23.80 -8.20 1.12
N ALA A 9 -22.55 -7.77 1.05
CA ALA A 9 -22.15 -6.63 0.22
C ALA A 9 -22.35 -6.93 -1.28
N ALA A 10 -22.01 -8.15 -1.73
CA ALA A 10 -22.28 -8.60 -3.09
C ALA A 10 -23.78 -8.64 -3.40
N ALA A 11 -24.59 -9.17 -2.48
CA ALA A 11 -26.06 -9.19 -2.63
C ALA A 11 -26.66 -7.77 -2.68
N ASN A 12 -26.15 -6.84 -1.87
CA ASN A 12 -26.59 -5.44 -1.91
C ASN A 12 -26.23 -4.76 -3.24
N ALA A 13 -25.02 -5.02 -3.76
CA ALA A 13 -24.61 -4.50 -5.06
C ALA A 13 -25.47 -5.04 -6.21
N GLN A 14 -25.87 -6.31 -6.15
CA GLN A 14 -26.75 -6.93 -7.13
C GLN A 14 -28.18 -6.38 -7.05
N ASN A 15 -28.78 -6.38 -5.85
CA ASN A 15 -30.21 -6.07 -5.67
C ASN A 15 -30.52 -4.57 -5.73
N ASN A 16 -29.64 -3.72 -5.20
CA ASN A 16 -29.92 -2.29 -5.06
C ASN A 16 -29.27 -1.45 -6.17
N ALA A 17 -28.10 -1.88 -6.67
CA ALA A 17 -27.36 -1.15 -7.70
C ALA A 17 -27.36 -1.84 -9.07
N GLY A 18 -27.96 -3.04 -9.19
CA GLY A 18 -28.06 -3.78 -10.45
C GLY A 18 -26.71 -4.20 -11.04
N LEU A 19 -25.66 -4.27 -10.22
CA LEU A 19 -24.32 -4.61 -10.68
C LEU A 19 -24.18 -6.12 -10.89
N ASP A 20 -23.42 -6.52 -11.92
CA ASP A 20 -23.13 -7.93 -12.18
C ASP A 20 -22.16 -8.50 -11.12
N PRO A 21 -22.56 -9.53 -10.36
CA PRO A 21 -21.71 -10.16 -9.35
C PRO A 21 -20.40 -10.73 -9.91
N SER A 22 -20.31 -11.06 -11.21
CA SER A 22 -19.09 -11.58 -11.82
C SER A 22 -17.97 -10.54 -11.95
N THR A 23 -18.34 -9.26 -12.01
CA THR A 23 -17.43 -8.12 -12.19
C THR A 23 -17.08 -7.41 -10.89
N LEU A 24 -17.74 -7.78 -9.79
CA LEU A 24 -17.53 -7.15 -8.49
C LEU A 24 -16.17 -7.56 -7.91
N VAL A 25 -15.43 -6.55 -7.47
CA VAL A 25 -14.21 -6.72 -6.71
C VAL A 25 -14.31 -5.95 -5.40
N VAL A 26 -13.56 -6.41 -4.41
CA VAL A 26 -13.48 -5.75 -3.13
C VAL A 26 -12.47 -4.59 -3.23
N ALA A 27 -12.97 -3.36 -3.14
CA ALA A 27 -12.14 -2.16 -3.20
C ALA A 27 -11.40 -1.93 -1.88
N THR A 28 -12.14 -1.98 -0.78
CA THR A 28 -11.64 -1.64 0.56
C THR A 28 -12.28 -2.55 1.61
N VAL A 29 -11.46 -3.07 2.52
CA VAL A 29 -11.92 -3.80 3.71
C VAL A 29 -11.09 -3.41 4.91
N TYR A 30 -11.75 -3.06 6.00
CA TYR A 30 -11.12 -2.81 7.28
C TYR A 30 -12.03 -3.23 8.43
N ALA A 31 -11.41 -3.42 9.58
CA ALA A 31 -12.08 -3.77 10.82
C ALA A 31 -11.69 -2.77 11.91
N ASP A 32 -12.64 -1.93 12.32
CA ASP A 32 -12.44 -0.93 13.35
C ASP A 32 -12.77 -1.48 14.73
N GLU A 33 -12.24 -0.82 15.77
CA GLU A 33 -12.58 -1.14 17.14
C GLU A 33 -14.04 -0.74 17.44
N GLY A 34 -14.80 -1.69 17.98
CA GLY A 34 -16.13 -1.47 18.52
C GLY A 34 -16.10 -1.22 20.03
N PRO A 35 -17.28 -1.03 20.66
CA PRO A 35 -17.36 -0.83 22.10
C PRO A 35 -16.75 -2.00 22.88
N THR A 36 -15.87 -1.68 23.82
CA THR A 36 -15.19 -2.66 24.66
C THR A 36 -15.90 -2.82 26.00
N ALA A 37 -16.47 -3.99 26.25
CA ALA A 37 -17.09 -4.30 27.53
C ALA A 37 -16.02 -4.66 28.59
N LYS A 38 -16.12 -4.03 29.77
CA LYS A 38 -15.22 -4.27 30.90
C LYS A 38 -15.81 -5.35 31.82
N ARG A 39 -14.99 -6.33 32.22
CA ARG A 39 -15.33 -7.35 33.23
C ARG A 39 -14.19 -7.47 34.23
N ILE A 40 -14.51 -7.81 35.47
CA ILE A 40 -13.51 -8.06 36.51
C ILE A 40 -13.31 -9.56 36.63
N ARG A 41 -12.05 -9.99 36.73
CA ARG A 41 -11.67 -11.37 37.06
C ARG A 41 -10.95 -11.37 38.40
N PRO A 42 -11.49 -12.06 39.42
CA PRO A 42 -10.84 -12.19 40.72
C PRO A 42 -9.53 -12.96 40.60
N ARG A 43 -8.54 -12.59 41.42
CA ARG A 43 -7.20 -13.20 41.50
C ARG A 43 -6.78 -13.34 42.97
N ALA A 44 -5.68 -14.07 43.19
CA ALA A 44 -5.11 -14.31 44.52
C ALA A 44 -4.83 -13.00 45.27
N GLN A 45 -4.83 -13.08 46.62
CA GLN A 45 -4.57 -11.95 47.52
C GLN A 45 -5.52 -10.76 47.32
N GLY A 46 -6.81 -11.00 47.07
CA GLY A 46 -7.82 -9.95 46.92
C GLY A 46 -7.68 -9.08 45.67
N ARG A 47 -6.80 -9.44 44.72
CA ARG A 47 -6.54 -8.66 43.51
C ARG A 47 -7.67 -8.83 42.50
N ALA A 48 -8.01 -7.75 41.79
CA ALA A 48 -9.04 -7.73 40.76
C ALA A 48 -8.46 -7.25 39.43
N PHE A 49 -8.41 -8.12 38.42
CA PHE A 49 -7.88 -7.77 37.10
C PHE A 49 -9.01 -7.46 36.13
N ARG A 50 -8.76 -6.52 35.21
CA ARG A 50 -9.74 -6.12 34.20
C ARG A 50 -9.57 -6.96 32.93
N ILE A 51 -10.63 -7.64 32.52
CA ILE A 51 -10.76 -8.22 31.18
C ILE A 51 -11.51 -7.24 30.29
N ARG A 52 -10.94 -6.97 29.12
CA ARG A 52 -11.58 -6.21 28.04
C ARG A 52 -12.16 -7.19 27.03
N LYS A 53 -13.48 -7.27 26.90
CA LYS A 53 -14.16 -7.98 25.82
C LYS A 53 -14.33 -7.01 24.66
N ARG A 54 -13.40 -7.05 23.71
CA ARG A 54 -13.38 -6.18 22.54
C ARG A 54 -14.35 -6.67 21.48
N THR A 55 -14.97 -5.74 20.78
CA THR A 55 -15.79 -6.00 19.60
C THR A 55 -15.21 -5.23 18.41
N SER A 56 -15.71 -5.49 17.21
CA SER A 56 -15.23 -4.85 15.99
C SER A 56 -16.37 -4.51 15.04
N HIS A 57 -16.21 -3.44 14.27
CA HIS A 57 -17.05 -3.12 13.13
C HIS A 57 -16.32 -3.47 11.84
N ILE A 58 -16.93 -4.31 11.00
CA ILE A 58 -16.33 -4.75 9.73
C ILE A 58 -17.00 -3.95 8.61
N THR A 59 -16.20 -3.21 7.86
CA THR A 59 -16.67 -2.43 6.71
C THR A 59 -16.09 -3.02 5.43
N VAL A 60 -16.95 -3.24 4.44
CA VAL A 60 -16.58 -3.78 3.13
C VAL A 60 -17.16 -2.87 2.05
N VAL A 61 -16.31 -2.42 1.15
CA VAL A 61 -16.70 -1.64 -0.04
C VAL A 61 -16.42 -2.49 -1.27
N VAL A 62 -17.45 -2.71 -2.08
CA VAL A 62 -17.37 -3.43 -3.36
C VAL A 62 -17.55 -2.46 -4.51
N GLU A 63 -16.81 -2.68 -5.59
CA GLU A 63 -16.89 -1.90 -6.82
C GLU A 63 -16.93 -2.84 -8.02
N SER A 64 -17.66 -2.46 -9.07
CA SER A 64 -17.57 -3.18 -10.35
C SER A 64 -16.35 -2.67 -11.11
N ARG A 65 -15.43 -3.56 -11.45
CA ARG A 65 -14.31 -3.24 -12.34
C ARG A 65 -14.53 -3.88 -13.70
N PRO A 66 -14.28 -3.16 -14.81
CA PRO A 66 -14.33 -3.77 -16.13
C PRO A 66 -13.25 -4.84 -16.21
N VAL A 67 -13.64 -6.02 -16.73
CA VAL A 67 -12.72 -7.13 -16.94
C VAL A 67 -11.62 -6.66 -17.89
N ARG A 68 -10.37 -6.63 -17.41
CA ARG A 68 -9.22 -6.39 -18.28
C ARG A 68 -9.05 -7.61 -19.17
N ASP A 69 -9.60 -7.53 -20.36
CA ASP A 69 -9.50 -8.59 -21.34
C ASP A 69 -8.01 -8.80 -21.68
N GLU A 70 -7.49 -10.02 -21.56
CA GLU A 70 -6.08 -10.39 -21.81
C GLU A 70 -5.57 -9.92 -23.19
N ARG A 71 -6.48 -9.79 -24.16
CA ARG A 71 -6.23 -9.21 -25.49
C ARG A 71 -5.90 -7.72 -25.44
N SER A 72 -6.54 -6.95 -24.56
CA SER A 72 -6.24 -5.52 -24.36
C SER A 72 -4.85 -5.33 -23.72
N ALA A 73 -4.46 -6.21 -22.79
CA ALA A 73 -3.14 -6.16 -22.16
C ALA A 73 -2.01 -6.54 -23.14
N LYS A 74 -2.22 -7.59 -23.95
CA LYS A 74 -1.27 -8.01 -25.00
C LYS A 74 -1.14 -6.96 -26.10
N SER A 75 -2.25 -6.37 -26.56
CA SER A 75 -2.22 -5.29 -27.58
C SER A 75 -1.60 -4.00 -27.04
N ALA A 76 -1.84 -3.62 -25.79
CA ALA A 76 -1.17 -2.47 -25.18
C ALA A 76 0.34 -2.69 -25.00
N ARG A 77 0.75 -3.90 -24.62
CA ARG A 77 2.17 -4.28 -24.52
C ARG A 77 2.84 -4.34 -25.90
N ALA A 78 2.16 -4.85 -26.91
CA ALA A 78 2.62 -4.85 -28.29
C ALA A 78 2.76 -3.42 -28.84
N ARG A 79 1.77 -2.54 -28.63
CA ARG A 79 1.83 -1.12 -29.04
C ARG A 79 2.96 -0.35 -28.33
N ARG A 80 3.21 -0.62 -27.04
CA ARG A 80 4.38 -0.06 -26.33
C ARG A 80 5.72 -0.60 -26.85
N ALA A 81 5.78 -1.89 -27.19
CA ALA A 81 6.96 -2.49 -27.79
C ALA A 81 7.26 -1.91 -29.18
N GLU A 82 6.23 -1.67 -30.01
CA GLU A 82 6.41 -1.02 -31.31
C GLU A 82 6.78 0.46 -31.19
N ALA A 83 6.15 1.20 -30.26
CA ALA A 83 6.50 2.59 -30.01
C ALA A 83 7.96 2.76 -29.52
N SER A 84 8.45 1.84 -28.68
CA SER A 84 9.86 1.83 -28.24
C SER A 84 10.83 1.42 -29.36
N LYS A 85 10.43 0.51 -30.25
CA LYS A 85 11.21 0.16 -31.45
C LYS A 85 11.28 1.30 -32.47
N ALA A 86 10.19 2.05 -32.65
CA ALA A 86 10.13 3.21 -33.53
C ALA A 86 10.98 4.38 -33.00
N ALA A 87 10.98 4.62 -31.70
CA ALA A 87 11.85 5.61 -31.06
C ALA A 87 13.35 5.27 -31.21
N ALA A 88 13.72 3.98 -31.16
CA ALA A 88 15.09 3.53 -31.40
C ALA A 88 15.53 3.66 -32.87
N LYS A 89 14.60 3.63 -33.82
CA LYS A 89 14.87 3.73 -35.27
C LYS A 89 14.93 5.18 -35.78
N ALA A 90 14.37 6.13 -35.03
CA ALA A 90 14.36 7.56 -35.37
C ALA A 90 15.52 8.36 -34.76
N ALA A 91 16.44 7.74 -34.00
CA ALA A 91 17.66 8.39 -33.54
C ALA A 91 18.65 8.56 -34.71
N PRO A 92 18.99 9.78 -35.16
CA PRO A 92 19.98 9.96 -36.19
C PRO A 92 21.38 9.70 -35.60
N ALA A 93 22.11 8.77 -36.23
CA ALA A 93 23.53 8.62 -36.02
C ALA A 93 24.24 9.93 -36.41
N LYS A 94 24.72 10.69 -35.43
CA LYS A 94 25.82 11.64 -35.62
C LYS A 94 27.02 11.23 -34.78
N LYS A 95 28.10 10.98 -35.53
CA LYS A 95 29.46 10.65 -35.15
C LYS A 95 30.06 11.78 -34.28
N ALA A 96 30.79 11.40 -33.23
CA ALA A 96 31.57 12.27 -32.32
C ALA A 96 32.72 13.01 -33.06
N PRO A 97 33.38 14.07 -32.51
CA PRO A 97 34.32 13.88 -31.38
C PRO A 97 34.59 15.10 -30.44
N ALA A 98 35.31 14.80 -29.35
CA ALA A 98 36.36 15.61 -28.68
C ALA A 98 36.06 16.55 -27.47
N LYS A 99 36.77 16.20 -26.37
CA LYS A 99 37.46 17.02 -25.34
C LYS A 99 36.69 17.86 -24.31
N ALA A 100 36.69 17.39 -23.05
CA ALA A 100 37.22 18.06 -21.83
C ALA A 100 36.99 17.10 -20.63
N GLU A 101 37.96 16.27 -20.26
CA GLU A 101 38.77 16.36 -19.02
C GLU A 101 37.99 16.43 -17.68
N PRO A 102 38.13 15.42 -16.80
CA PRO A 102 37.67 15.47 -15.42
C PRO A 102 38.80 16.00 -14.52
N ALA A 103 38.68 17.24 -14.05
CA ALA A 103 39.56 17.75 -13.00
C ALA A 103 39.01 17.37 -11.61
N LYS A 104 39.80 16.56 -10.90
CA LYS A 104 39.75 16.35 -9.45
C LYS A 104 40.25 17.60 -8.73
N THR A 105 39.65 17.90 -7.57
CA THR A 105 40.27 18.34 -6.28
C THR A 105 39.08 18.67 -5.37
N GLY A 106 38.88 18.12 -4.19
CA GLY A 106 39.85 17.75 -3.16
C GLY A 106 39.44 18.49 -1.87
N PRO A 107 39.63 17.91 -0.67
CA PRO A 107 38.86 18.16 0.54
C PRO A 107 39.43 19.29 1.43
N ALA A 108 38.60 19.75 2.37
CA ALA A 108 38.99 20.46 3.59
C ALA A 108 37.93 20.03 4.64
N GLU A 109 38.19 19.21 5.67
CA GLU A 109 39.17 19.33 6.78
C GLU A 109 39.27 20.80 7.26
N THR A 110 39.05 21.17 8.52
CA THR A 110 39.18 20.43 9.79
C THR A 110 38.67 21.33 10.93
N THR A 111 38.30 20.70 12.06
CA THR A 111 38.43 21.20 13.45
C THR A 111 37.56 22.40 13.86
N SER A 112 36.91 22.43 15.03
CA SER A 112 37.37 21.92 16.33
C SER A 112 36.19 21.81 17.33
N GLU A 113 36.19 20.68 18.07
CA GLU A 113 36.08 20.61 19.54
C GLU A 113 34.73 20.94 20.22
N THR A 114 34.06 19.98 20.86
CA THR A 114 34.29 19.45 22.24
C THR A 114 33.01 19.80 23.03
N SER A 115 32.26 18.91 23.67
CA SER A 115 32.66 18.02 24.77
C SER A 115 31.66 16.88 25.01
N ALA A 116 32.22 15.79 25.52
CA ALA A 116 31.70 14.47 25.88
C ALA A 116 30.38 14.36 26.69
N PRO A 117 29.79 13.14 26.73
CA PRO A 117 28.51 12.84 27.36
C PRO A 117 28.64 12.35 28.82
N LYS A 118 27.63 12.65 29.64
CA LYS A 118 27.19 11.92 30.86
C LYS A 118 25.67 12.09 30.88
N GLY A 119 24.85 11.05 30.83
CA GLY A 119 24.70 10.01 31.85
C GLY A 119 23.54 10.40 32.75
N GLY A 120 22.48 9.57 32.84
CA GLY A 120 21.40 9.80 33.81
C GLY A 120 20.05 9.24 33.37
N SER A 121 19.70 8.12 33.97
CA SER A 121 18.36 7.53 34.06
C SER A 121 17.36 8.46 34.74
N ASP A 122 16.14 8.53 34.19
CA ASP A 122 14.86 8.73 34.89
C ASP A 122 13.73 8.11 34.05
#